data_AF-A0A6N7XMF6-F1
#
_entry.id   AF-A0A6N7XMF6-F1
#
_cell.length_a   1.000
_cell.length_b   1.000
_cell.length_c   1.000
_cell.angle_alpha   90.00
_cell.angle_beta   90.00
_cell.angle_gamma   90.00
#
_symmetry.space_group_name_H-M   'P 1'
#
loop_
_entity.id
_entity.type
_entity.pdbx_description
1 polymer ?
#
loop_
_entity_poly.entity_id
_entity_poly.type
_entity_poly.pdbx_seq_one_letter_code
_entity_poly.pdbx_strand_id
1 'polypeptide(L)'
;MELFKLSAEGGNEYAAYQLGKLYLKGEEITKDILSAIKWLKLSSQKGNQYGQYLLGKIYLMGEGVPRDKEEAIKWFTLSAEQGNEYAQFFLDNMNKFYNPSVSLVVSKIFHHMSKTFEDNAPLKSLGVGIKVDSKLLRKLREKKMAQGHKKDDHEQQNIEL
;
A
#
# COMPACT_ATOMS: atom_id res chain seq x y z
N MET A 1 -2.57 -3.89 34.47
CA MET A 1 -1.61 -4.53 33.54
C MET A 1 -1.10 -5.88 34.05
N GLU A 2 -0.71 -6.00 35.33
CA GLU A 2 -0.20 -7.27 35.90
C GLU A 2 -1.16 -8.45 35.73
N LEU A 3 -2.46 -8.26 35.92
CA LEU A 3 -3.45 -9.32 35.73
C LEU A 3 -3.46 -9.88 34.29
N PHE A 4 -3.36 -9.00 33.28
CA PHE A 4 -3.25 -9.43 31.89
C PHE A 4 -1.96 -10.18 31.65
N LYS A 5 -0.84 -9.74 32.23
CA LYS A 5 0.47 -10.40 32.11
C LYS A 5 0.44 -11.81 32.68
N LEU A 6 -0.06 -11.97 33.91
CA LEU A 6 -0.25 -13.28 34.53
C LEU A 6 -1.18 -14.19 33.71
N SER A 7 -2.29 -13.64 33.20
CA SER A 7 -3.23 -14.41 32.38
C SER A 7 -2.61 -14.85 31.05
N ALA A 8 -1.84 -13.97 30.40
CA ALA A 8 -1.12 -14.27 29.17
C ALA A 8 -0.01 -15.32 29.40
N GLU A 9 0.74 -15.20 30.49
CA GLU A 9 1.76 -16.19 30.91
C GLU A 9 1.12 -17.54 31.25
N GLY A 10 -0.09 -17.52 31.81
CA GLY A 10 -0.93 -18.71 32.01
C GLY A 10 -1.52 -19.30 30.72
N GLY A 11 -1.20 -18.74 29.56
CA GLY A 11 -1.57 -19.28 28.24
C GLY A 11 -2.86 -18.73 27.66
N ASN A 12 -3.48 -17.70 28.26
CA ASN A 12 -4.66 -17.07 27.70
C ASN A 12 -4.30 -16.22 26.47
N GLU A 13 -4.76 -16.65 25.30
CA GLU A 13 -4.45 -16.06 24.02
C GLU A 13 -5.06 -14.67 23.84
N TYR A 14 -6.24 -14.41 24.42
CA TYR A 14 -6.87 -13.10 24.39
C TYR A 14 -6.11 -12.08 25.25
N ALA A 15 -5.65 -12.47 26.43
CA ALA A 15 -4.82 -11.63 27.30
C ALA A 15 -3.48 -11.30 26.63
N ALA A 16 -2.85 -12.30 26.01
CA ALA A 16 -1.62 -12.09 25.24
C ALA A 16 -1.85 -11.13 24.05
N TYR A 17 -2.97 -11.26 23.34
CA TYR A 17 -3.36 -10.32 22.28
C TYR A 17 -3.53 -8.89 22.81
N GLN A 18 -4.25 -8.72 23.92
CA GLN A 18 -4.48 -7.39 24.50
C GLN A 18 -3.18 -6.74 24.97
N LEU A 19 -2.26 -7.48 25.60
CA LEU A 19 -0.93 -6.97 25.95
C LEU A 19 -0.16 -6.52 24.72
N GLY A 20 -0.13 -7.36 23.68
CA GLY A 20 0.50 -7.02 22.41
C GLY A 20 -0.03 -5.70 21.85
N LYS A 21 -1.35 -5.53 21.85
CA LYS A 21 -2.01 -4.30 21.39
C LYS A 21 -1.71 -3.08 22.27
N LEU A 22 -1.63 -3.24 23.59
CA LEU A 22 -1.25 -2.16 24.50
C LEU A 22 0.18 -1.68 24.22
N TYR A 23 1.12 -2.60 24.01
CA TYR A 23 2.53 -2.26 23.71
C TYR A 23 2.68 -1.55 22.35
N LEU A 24 1.80 -1.81 21.38
CA LEU A 24 1.79 -1.08 20.11
C LEU A 24 1.22 0.33 20.23
N LYS A 25 0.17 0.50 21.03
CA LYS A 25 -0.52 1.81 21.19
C LYS A 25 0.33 2.80 21.96
N GLY A 26 0.99 2.35 23.02
CA GLY A 26 1.82 3.22 23.85
C GLY A 26 1.04 4.19 24.75
N GLU A 27 -0.26 3.96 24.97
CA GLU A 27 -1.15 4.91 25.69
C GLU A 27 -1.00 4.80 27.23
N GLU A 28 -0.99 3.58 27.76
CA GLU A 28 -0.82 3.31 29.22
C GLU A 28 0.59 2.82 29.59
N ILE A 29 1.38 2.46 28.58
CA ILE A 29 2.73 1.94 28.69
C ILE A 29 3.60 2.54 27.61
N THR A 30 4.91 2.62 27.82
CA THR A 30 5.83 3.01 26.75
C THR A 30 5.67 2.07 25.56
N LYS A 31 5.51 2.65 24.36
CA LYS A 31 5.42 1.88 23.12
C LYS A 31 6.68 1.02 22.96
N ASP A 32 6.50 -0.29 22.82
CA ASP A 32 7.58 -1.23 22.60
C ASP A 32 7.11 -2.31 21.62
N ILE A 33 7.58 -2.17 20.38
CA ILE A 33 7.17 -3.03 19.28
C ILE A 33 7.72 -4.46 19.47
N LEU A 34 8.91 -4.64 20.04
CA LEU A 34 9.49 -5.97 20.25
C LEU A 34 8.71 -6.73 21.32
N SER A 35 8.35 -6.05 22.42
CA SER A 35 7.45 -6.62 23.42
C SER A 35 6.07 -6.93 22.84
N ALA A 36 5.53 -6.06 21.98
CA ALA A 36 4.27 -6.34 21.29
C ALA A 36 4.35 -7.61 20.44
N ILE A 37 5.39 -7.76 19.62
CA ILE A 37 5.60 -8.94 18.76
C ILE A 37 5.68 -10.21 19.62
N LYS A 38 6.38 -10.17 20.76
CA LYS A 38 6.49 -11.31 21.67
C LYS A 38 5.11 -11.79 22.13
N TRP A 39 4.28 -10.88 22.64
CA TRP A 39 2.94 -11.21 23.13
C TRP A 39 1.97 -11.62 22.02
N LEU A 40 2.04 -10.93 20.88
CA LEU A 40 1.25 -11.29 19.71
C LEU A 40 1.64 -12.68 19.19
N LYS A 41 2.93 -13.06 19.22
CA LYS A 41 3.36 -14.41 18.79
C LYS A 41 2.78 -15.47 19.70
N LEU A 42 2.82 -15.26 21.02
CA LEU A 42 2.23 -16.18 21.98
C LEU A 42 0.72 -16.36 21.72
N SER A 43 0.00 -15.26 21.52
CA SER A 43 -1.42 -15.26 21.17
C SER A 43 -1.69 -15.98 19.85
N SER A 44 -0.89 -15.70 18.82
CA SER A 44 -1.05 -16.22 17.47
C SER A 44 -0.79 -17.72 17.37
N GLN A 45 0.22 -18.21 18.10
CA GLN A 45 0.56 -19.63 18.19
C GLN A 45 -0.53 -20.45 18.88
N LYS A 46 -1.36 -19.80 19.72
CA LYS A 46 -2.54 -20.41 20.34
C LYS A 46 -3.81 -20.32 19.50
N GLY A 47 -3.70 -19.82 18.27
CA GLY A 47 -4.84 -19.74 17.35
C GLY A 47 -5.69 -18.49 17.53
N ASN A 48 -5.18 -17.41 18.12
CA ASN A 48 -5.94 -16.16 18.15
C ASN A 48 -5.85 -15.46 16.78
N GLN A 49 -6.96 -15.47 16.03
CA GLN A 49 -7.04 -14.79 14.73
C GLN A 49 -6.65 -13.30 14.76
N TYR A 50 -6.96 -12.57 15.83
CA TYR A 50 -6.62 -11.14 15.92
C TYR A 50 -5.13 -10.93 16.15
N GLY A 51 -4.52 -11.79 16.97
CA GLY A 51 -3.07 -11.82 17.16
C GLY A 51 -2.35 -12.06 15.85
N GLN A 52 -2.80 -13.07 15.09
CA GLN A 52 -2.22 -13.43 13.78
C GLN A 52 -2.36 -12.28 12.79
N TYR A 53 -3.54 -11.67 12.69
CA TYR A 53 -3.77 -10.50 11.85
C TYR A 53 -2.81 -9.34 12.19
N LEU A 54 -2.65 -8.99 13.48
CA LEU A 54 -1.72 -7.92 13.87
C LEU A 54 -0.27 -8.27 13.54
N LEU A 55 0.14 -9.53 13.73
CA LEU A 55 1.49 -9.99 13.40
C LEU A 55 1.77 -9.89 11.90
N GLY A 56 0.81 -10.30 11.07
CA GLY A 56 0.90 -10.14 9.62
C GLY A 56 1.06 -8.68 9.23
N LYS A 57 0.30 -7.78 9.87
CA LYS A 57 0.39 -6.34 9.65
C LYS A 57 1.75 -5.75 10.06
N ILE A 58 2.34 -6.20 11.17
CA ILE A 58 3.67 -5.77 11.61
C ILE A 58 4.73 -6.15 10.57
N TYR A 59 4.76 -7.40 10.12
CA TYR A 59 5.72 -7.86 9.11
C TYR A 59 5.50 -7.22 7.74
N LEU A 60 4.25 -6.94 7.36
CA LEU A 60 3.94 -6.24 6.11
C LEU A 60 4.48 -4.80 6.11
N MET A 61 4.31 -4.07 7.22
CA MET A 61 4.73 -2.68 7.32
C MET A 61 6.21 -2.52 7.69
N GLY A 62 6.80 -3.53 8.33
CA GLY A 62 8.16 -3.50 8.84
C GLY A 62 8.29 -2.57 10.05
N GLU A 63 7.29 -2.55 10.91
CA GLU A 63 7.33 -1.74 12.14
C GLU A 63 8.16 -2.47 13.19
N GLY A 64 9.32 -1.92 13.56
CA GLY A 64 10.23 -2.50 14.57
C GLY A 64 10.97 -3.77 14.15
N VAL A 65 10.64 -4.35 12.99
CA VAL A 65 11.32 -5.50 12.35
C VAL A 65 11.45 -5.25 10.85
N PRO A 66 12.41 -5.89 10.16
CA PRO A 66 12.47 -5.84 8.71
C PRO A 66 11.14 -6.28 8.08
N ARG A 67 10.78 -5.64 6.95
CA ARG A 67 9.61 -6.06 6.18
C ARG A 67 9.80 -7.48 5.68
N ASP A 68 8.79 -8.30 5.89
CA ASP A 68 8.76 -9.68 5.43
C ASP A 68 7.38 -10.00 4.87
N LYS A 69 7.28 -10.07 3.55
CA LYS A 69 6.02 -10.33 2.86
C LYS A 69 5.56 -11.77 3.08
N GLU A 70 6.49 -12.72 3.09
CA GLU A 70 6.16 -14.14 3.19
C GLU A 70 5.63 -14.45 4.58
N GLU A 71 6.29 -13.94 5.61
CA GLU A 71 5.84 -14.07 6.98
C GLU A 71 4.49 -13.35 7.19
N ALA A 72 4.29 -12.18 6.56
CA ALA A 72 2.99 -11.50 6.59
C ALA A 72 1.86 -12.34 5.96
N ILE A 73 2.08 -12.91 4.77
CA ILE A 73 1.11 -13.80 4.09
C ILE A 73 0.75 -14.97 4.99
N LYS A 74 1.76 -15.62 5.59
CA LYS A 74 1.55 -16.77 6.48
C LYS A 74 0.63 -16.42 7.65
N TRP A 75 0.89 -15.33 8.35
CA TRP A 75 0.05 -14.92 9.48
C TRP A 75 -1.36 -14.47 9.05
N PHE A 76 -1.49 -13.75 7.94
CA PHE A 76 -2.81 -13.39 7.42
C PHE A 76 -3.61 -14.62 6.97
N THR A 77 -2.96 -15.62 6.35
CA THR A 77 -3.63 -16.85 5.92
C THR A 77 -4.23 -17.59 7.10
N LEU A 78 -3.45 -17.81 8.16
CA LEU A 78 -3.93 -18.45 9.40
C LEU A 78 -5.12 -17.69 10.03
N SER A 79 -5.10 -16.36 9.96
CA SER A 79 -6.18 -15.51 10.49
C SER A 79 -7.43 -15.58 9.61
N ALA A 80 -7.27 -15.54 8.28
CA ALA A 80 -8.35 -15.61 7.31
C ALA A 80 -9.05 -16.98 7.31
N GLU A 81 -8.31 -18.08 7.49
CA GLU A 81 -8.86 -19.43 7.66
C GLU A 81 -9.82 -19.54 8.86
N GLN A 82 -9.70 -18.64 9.83
CA GLN A 82 -10.59 -18.55 11.00
C GLN A 82 -11.71 -17.51 10.82
N GLY A 83 -11.90 -16.97 9.61
CA GLY A 83 -12.95 -16.01 9.28
C GLY A 83 -12.58 -14.55 9.50
N ASN A 84 -11.29 -14.21 9.63
CA ASN A 84 -10.88 -12.81 9.76
C ASN A 84 -10.96 -12.08 8.42
N GLU A 85 -12.02 -11.29 8.23
CA GLU A 85 -12.26 -10.54 6.99
C GLU A 85 -11.17 -9.50 6.69
N TYR A 86 -10.56 -8.90 7.72
CA TYR A 86 -9.46 -7.96 7.53
C TYR A 86 -8.23 -8.67 6.97
N ALA A 87 -7.88 -9.84 7.51
CA ALA A 87 -6.77 -10.63 7.01
C ALA A 87 -7.00 -11.05 5.56
N GLN A 88 -8.22 -11.50 5.21
CA GLN A 88 -8.60 -11.81 3.83
C GLN A 88 -8.44 -10.60 2.92
N PHE A 89 -8.95 -9.43 3.34
CA PHE A 89 -8.81 -8.19 2.58
C PHE A 89 -7.34 -7.84 2.31
N PHE A 90 -6.44 -8.02 3.29
CA PHE A 90 -5.01 -7.79 3.09
C PHE A 90 -4.36 -8.77 2.13
N LEU A 91 -4.76 -10.05 2.14
CA LEU A 91 -4.29 -11.05 1.18
C LEU A 91 -4.71 -10.68 -0.24
N ASP A 92 -5.99 -10.35 -0.44
CA ASP A 92 -6.55 -10.00 -1.76
C ASP A 92 -5.92 -8.72 -2.33
N ASN A 93 -5.57 -7.77 -1.46
CA ASN A 93 -5.06 -6.46 -1.84
C ASN A 93 -3.54 -6.32 -1.62
N MET A 94 -2.82 -7.40 -1.30
CA MET A 94 -1.42 -7.37 -0.88
C MET A 94 -0.52 -6.66 -1.89
N ASN A 95 -0.75 -6.90 -3.18
CA ASN A 95 0.02 -6.29 -4.26
C ASN A 95 -0.13 -4.77 -4.31
N LYS A 96 -1.31 -4.24 -3.96
CA LYS A 96 -1.56 -2.79 -3.88
C LYS A 96 -0.78 -2.12 -2.75
N PHE A 97 -0.55 -2.85 -1.65
CA PHE A 97 0.16 -2.34 -0.47
C PHE A 97 1.68 -2.51 -0.56
N TYR A 98 2.14 -3.55 -1.26
CA TYR A 98 3.57 -3.88 -1.36
C TYR A 98 4.24 -3.25 -2.59
N ASN A 99 3.56 -3.26 -3.74
CA ASN A 99 4.06 -2.70 -4.99
C ASN A 99 2.96 -1.80 -5.61
N PRO A 100 2.74 -0.60 -5.01
CA PRO A 100 1.69 0.28 -5.47
C PRO A 100 1.89 0.58 -6.95
N SER A 101 0.81 0.51 -7.75
CA SER A 101 0.90 0.85 -9.16
C SER A 101 1.51 2.25 -9.31
N VAL A 102 2.27 2.47 -10.39
CA VAL A 102 2.87 3.78 -10.67
C VAL A 102 1.81 4.89 -10.60
N SER A 103 0.59 4.62 -11.06
CA SER A 103 -0.57 5.51 -10.93
C SER A 103 -0.88 5.90 -9.49
N LEU A 104 -0.89 4.94 -8.54
CA LEU A 104 -1.15 5.20 -7.13
C LEU A 104 -0.01 6.01 -6.47
N VAL A 105 1.24 5.72 -6.81
CA VAL A 105 2.41 6.48 -6.34
C VAL A 105 2.35 7.93 -6.84
N VAL A 106 2.09 8.10 -8.14
CA VAL A 106 1.94 9.40 -8.78
C VAL A 106 0.81 10.20 -8.15
N SER A 107 -0.36 9.59 -7.93
CA SER A 107 -1.50 10.25 -7.25
C SER A 107 -1.15 10.76 -5.86
N LYS A 108 -0.44 9.98 -5.04
CA LYS A 108 0.02 10.42 -3.71
C LYS A 108 1.01 11.57 -3.79
N ILE A 109 1.95 11.51 -4.74
CA ILE A 109 2.91 12.61 -4.99
C ILE A 109 2.16 13.88 -5.38
N PHE A 110 1.21 13.81 -6.31
CA PHE A 110 0.37 14.95 -6.69
C PHE A 110 -0.46 15.50 -5.53
N HIS A 111 -1.05 14.63 -4.71
CA HIS A 111 -1.82 15.04 -3.54
C HIS A 111 -0.96 15.79 -2.52
N HIS A 112 0.24 15.26 -2.21
CA HIS A 112 1.18 15.94 -1.34
C HIS A 112 1.67 17.26 -1.91
N MET A 113 1.99 17.30 -3.21
CA MET A 113 2.37 18.54 -3.89
C MET A 113 1.24 19.58 -3.81
N SER A 114 0.00 19.21 -4.12
CA SER A 114 -1.16 20.11 -4.00
C SER A 114 -1.25 20.71 -2.60
N LYS A 115 -1.09 19.89 -1.57
CA LYS A 115 -1.14 20.34 -0.17
C LYS A 115 0.04 21.24 0.23
N THR A 116 1.25 20.97 -0.27
CA THR A 116 2.42 21.83 -0.01
C THR A 116 2.43 23.12 -0.80
N PHE A 117 1.76 23.15 -1.96
CA PHE A 117 1.68 24.34 -2.82
C PHE A 117 0.41 25.17 -2.57
N GLU A 118 -0.62 24.64 -1.92
CA GLU A 118 -1.75 25.44 -1.43
C GLU A 118 -1.32 26.48 -0.38
N ASP A 119 -0.34 26.16 0.48
CA ASP A 119 0.23 27.11 1.45
C ASP A 119 1.21 28.12 0.82
N ASN A 120 1.62 27.93 -0.44
CA ASN A 120 2.48 28.86 -1.19
C ASN A 120 2.11 28.89 -2.68
N ALA A 121 1.17 29.78 -3.00
CA ALA A 121 0.73 30.26 -4.32
C ALA A 121 -0.43 29.47 -5.00
N PRO A 122 -1.46 30.19 -5.51
CA PRO A 122 -2.59 29.56 -6.17
C PRO A 122 -2.14 28.89 -7.47
N LEU A 123 -2.45 27.59 -7.60
CA LEU A 123 -2.34 26.82 -8.84
C LEU A 123 -3.20 27.45 -9.93
N LYS A 124 -2.58 28.31 -10.75
CA LYS A 124 -3.11 28.64 -12.08
C LYS A 124 -2.98 27.38 -12.92
N SER A 125 -4.12 26.82 -13.30
CA SER A 125 -4.30 25.56 -14.05
C SER A 125 -3.07 25.11 -14.84
N LEU A 126 -2.50 23.95 -14.47
CA LEU A 126 -1.66 23.17 -15.38
C LEU A 126 -2.54 22.63 -16.50
N GLY A 127 -2.86 23.48 -17.47
CA GLY A 127 -3.14 23.02 -18.80
C GLY A 127 -1.86 22.38 -19.31
N VAL A 128 -1.84 21.06 -19.46
CA VAL A 128 -0.87 20.39 -20.34
C VAL A 128 -1.22 20.79 -21.77
N GLY A 129 -0.94 22.05 -22.09
CA GLY A 129 -0.89 22.55 -23.44
C GLY A 129 0.49 22.22 -23.96
N ILE A 130 0.64 21.05 -24.57
CA ILE A 130 1.74 20.84 -25.50
C ILE A 130 1.56 21.93 -26.56
N LYS A 131 2.33 23.02 -26.47
CA LYS A 131 2.39 24.04 -27.52
C LYS A 131 3.10 23.40 -28.71
N VAL A 132 2.33 22.69 -29.53
CA VAL A 132 2.82 22.26 -30.83
C VAL A 132 2.86 23.50 -31.71
N ASP A 133 4.04 23.89 -32.15
CA ASP A 133 4.22 25.03 -33.05
C ASP A 133 3.39 24.80 -34.33
N SER A 134 2.37 25.64 -34.53
CA SER A 134 1.42 25.52 -35.63
C SER A 134 2.12 25.63 -36.99
N LYS A 135 3.27 26.33 -37.06
CA LYS A 135 4.10 26.37 -38.28
C LYS A 135 4.78 25.03 -38.56
N LEU A 136 5.27 24.35 -37.53
CA LEU A 136 5.90 23.04 -37.66
C LEU A 136 4.89 21.98 -38.12
N LEU A 137 3.68 21.99 -37.55
CA LEU A 137 2.58 21.11 -37.96
C LEU A 137 2.12 21.37 -39.40
N ARG A 138 2.19 22.62 -39.87
CA ARG A 138 1.85 22.96 -41.25
C ARG A 138 2.89 22.40 -42.22
N LYS A 139 4.18 22.60 -41.93
CA LYS A 139 5.28 22.05 -42.74
C LYS A 139 5.26 20.53 -42.80
N LEU A 140 4.97 19.86 -41.68
CA LEU A 140 4.85 18.40 -41.64
C LEU A 140 3.67 17.89 -42.49
N ARG A 141 2.53 18.60 -42.48
CA ARG A 141 1.38 18.27 -43.34
C ARG A 141 1.67 18.52 -44.82
N GLU A 142 2.30 19.64 -45.16
CA GLU A 142 2.72 19.95 -46.53
C GLU A 142 3.71 18.90 -47.06
N LYS A 143 4.67 18.46 -46.23
CA LYS A 143 5.61 17.40 -46.60
C LYS A 143 4.94 16.04 -46.80
N LYS A 144 3.98 15.65 -45.94
CA LYS A 144 3.21 14.41 -46.11
C LYS A 144 2.35 14.43 -47.39
N MET A 145 1.73 15.56 -47.71
CA MET A 145 0.98 15.70 -48.98
C MET A 145 1.89 15.68 -50.20
N ALA A 146 3.08 16.27 -50.13
CA ALA A 146 4.08 16.21 -51.19
C ALA A 146 4.63 14.78 -51.42
N GLN A 147 4.55 13.92 -50.42
CA GLN A 147 4.88 12.48 -50.51
C GLN A 147 3.69 11.62 -51.00
N GLY A 148 2.55 12.24 -51.34
CA GLY A 148 1.39 11.57 -51.93
C GLY A 148 0.40 10.97 -50.92
N HIS A 149 0.62 11.14 -49.62
CA HIS A 149 -0.33 10.69 -48.58
C HIS A 149 -1.49 11.69 -48.44
N LYS A 150 -2.74 11.19 -48.39
CA LYS A 150 -3.92 12.02 -48.15
C LYS A 150 -3.99 12.38 -46.67
N LYS A 151 -4.66 13.50 -46.40
CA LYS A 151 -4.69 14.15 -45.08
C LYS A 151 -5.30 13.29 -43.97
N ASP A 152 -6.15 12.33 -44.34
CA ASP A 152 -6.93 11.49 -43.43
C ASP A 152 -6.64 9.99 -43.61
N ASP A 153 -5.46 9.64 -44.14
CA ASP A 153 -5.01 8.25 -44.21
C ASP A 153 -4.63 7.77 -42.79
N HIS A 154 -5.59 7.13 -42.12
CA HIS A 154 -5.30 6.30 -40.96
C HIS A 154 -4.58 5.03 -41.46
N GLU A 155 -3.25 5.01 -41.35
CA GLU A 155 -2.48 3.78 -41.52
C GLU A 155 -2.95 2.76 -40.46
N GLN A 156 -3.83 1.86 -40.86
CA GLN A 156 -4.01 0.60 -40.16
C GLN A 156 -2.72 -0.18 -40.35
N GLN A 157 -1.84 -0.12 -39.35
CA GLN A 157 -0.67 -0.98 -39.29
C GLN A 157 -1.16 -2.42 -39.08
N ASN A 158 -1.28 -3.16 -40.17
CA ASN A 158 -1.34 -4.63 -40.14
C ASN A 158 -0.07 -5.13 -39.46
N ILE A 159 -0.26 -5.81 -38.33
CA ILE A 159 0.77 -6.62 -37.69
C ILE A 159 0.67 -7.99 -38.36
N GLU A 160 1.63 -8.34 -39.20
CA GLU A 160 1.89 -9.73 -39.57
C GLU A 160 3.06 -10.27 -38.74
N LEU A 161 2.92 -11.56 -38.39
CA LEU A 161 3.68 -12.37 -37.44
C LEU A 161 5.18 -12.46 -37.72
#